data_AF-A0A059TSV9-F1
#
_entry.id   AF-A0A059TSV9-F1
#
_cell.length_a   1.000
_cell.length_b   1.000
_cell.length_c   1.000
_cell.angle_alpha   90.00
_cell.angle_beta   90.00
_cell.angle_gamma   90.00
#
_symmetry.space_group_name_H-M   'P 1'
#
loop_
_entity.id
_entity.type
_entity.pdbx_description
1 polymer ?
#
loop_
_entity_poly.entity_id
_entity_poly.type
_entity_poly.pdbx_seq_one_letter_code
_entity_poly.pdbx_strand_id
1 'polypeptide(L)'
;MIQELLSDVVHGDHGLWLVTMLALVLDVLTTLYGLGQGLTELNPVVIKLIPSFGPVGSLLLLKLVVLAVALVAWEMLPTRYRAAIPISVAVPWGVAGLMNTQLILVTIFG
;
A
#
# COMPACT_ATOMS: atom_id res chain seq x y z
N MET A 1 18.23 -7.80 20.81
CA MET A 1 17.33 -6.64 20.80
C MET A 1 16.84 -6.21 19.41
N ILE A 2 17.58 -5.43 18.57
CA ILE A 2 17.06 -5.04 17.22
C ILE A 2 16.90 -6.26 16.30
N GLN A 3 17.85 -7.21 16.32
CA GLN A 3 17.77 -8.41 15.49
C GLN A 3 16.68 -9.39 15.91
N GLU A 4 16.37 -9.49 17.21
CA GLU A 4 15.25 -10.30 17.72
C GLU A 4 13.91 -9.65 17.40
N LEU A 5 13.80 -8.32 17.51
CA LEU A 5 12.60 -7.59 17.09
C LEU A 5 12.34 -7.77 15.59
N LEU A 6 13.39 -7.70 14.77
CA LEU A 6 13.31 -7.97 13.33
C LEU A 6 12.94 -9.44 13.06
N SER A 7 13.49 -10.37 13.83
CA SER A 7 13.14 -11.79 13.76
C SER A 7 11.66 -12.03 14.07
N ASP A 8 11.13 -11.53 15.19
CA ASP A 8 9.72 -11.73 15.56
C ASP A 8 8.73 -11.05 14.60
N VAL A 9 9.10 -9.88 14.08
CA VAL A 9 8.36 -9.22 12.98
C VAL A 9 8.39 -10.12 11.74
N VAL A 10 9.54 -10.64 11.34
CA VAL A 10 9.68 -11.46 10.13
C VAL A 10 8.99 -12.83 10.26
N HIS A 11 8.92 -13.41 11.45
CA HIS A 11 8.38 -14.77 11.68
C HIS A 11 6.89 -14.81 12.02
N GLY A 12 6.29 -13.71 12.47
CA GLY A 12 4.86 -13.61 12.75
C GLY A 12 4.06 -12.93 11.63
N ASP A 13 2.80 -13.32 11.44
CA ASP A 13 1.85 -12.62 10.55
C ASP A 13 1.82 -11.10 10.80
N HIS A 14 2.09 -10.68 12.05
CA HIS A 14 2.13 -9.28 12.46
C HIS A 14 3.18 -8.44 11.73
N GLY A 15 4.37 -8.98 11.43
CA GLY A 15 5.34 -8.17 10.69
C GLY A 15 5.08 -8.12 9.20
N LEU A 16 4.41 -9.12 8.63
CA LEU A 16 3.89 -9.02 7.27
C LEU A 16 2.82 -7.92 7.18
N TRP A 17 1.94 -7.82 8.18
CA TRP A 17 1.01 -6.69 8.30
C TRP A 17 1.73 -5.36 8.49
N LEU A 18 2.80 -5.29 9.29
CA LEU A 18 3.62 -4.09 9.40
C LEU A 18 4.20 -3.66 8.05
N VAL A 19 4.80 -4.60 7.29
CA VAL A 19 5.32 -4.34 5.94
C VAL A 19 4.20 -3.89 5.00
N THR A 20 3.02 -4.49 5.11
CA THR A 20 1.82 -4.09 4.34
C THR A 20 1.42 -2.65 4.65
N MET A 21 1.42 -2.25 5.92
CA MET A 21 1.10 -0.89 6.33
C MET A 21 2.18 0.12 5.89
N LEU A 22 3.45 -0.25 5.94
CA LEU A 22 4.53 0.58 5.41
C LEU A 22 4.40 0.77 3.88
N ALA A 23 4.08 -0.30 3.15
CA ALA A 23 3.80 -0.24 1.72
C ALA A 23 2.59 0.63 1.40
N LEU A 24 1.52 0.56 2.21
CA LEU A 24 0.35 1.45 2.10
C LEU A 24 0.77 2.91 2.26
N VAL A 25 1.52 3.23 3.31
CA VAL A 25 1.94 4.61 3.59
C VAL A 25 2.82 5.13 2.47
N LEU A 26 3.81 4.35 2.02
CA LEU A 26 4.67 4.71 0.90
C LEU A 26 3.85 5.00 -0.36
N ASP A 27 2.94 4.08 -0.72
CA ASP A 27 2.11 4.22 -1.91
C ASP A 27 1.19 5.45 -1.86
N VAL A 28 0.48 5.66 -0.76
CA VAL A 28 -0.45 6.80 -0.62
C VAL A 28 0.30 8.12 -0.64
N LEU A 29 1.40 8.24 0.13
CA LEU A 29 2.16 9.49 0.22
C LEU A 29 2.82 9.83 -1.12
N THR A 30 3.43 8.86 -1.80
CA THR A 30 4.06 9.09 -3.10
C THR A 30 3.03 9.41 -4.17
N THR A 31 1.86 8.76 -4.17
CA THR A 31 0.78 9.08 -5.12
C THR A 31 0.28 10.52 -4.90
N LEU A 32 -0.04 10.89 -3.67
CA LEU A 32 -0.54 12.22 -3.34
C LEU A 32 0.49 13.32 -3.63
N TYR A 33 1.76 13.07 -3.28
CA TYR A 33 2.84 13.99 -3.57
C TYR A 33 3.02 14.15 -5.08
N GLY A 34 3.05 13.06 -5.83
CA GLY A 34 3.16 13.07 -7.30
C GLY A 34 2.03 13.84 -7.96
N LEU A 35 0.78 13.62 -7.53
CA LEU A 35 -0.38 14.39 -7.99
C LEU A 35 -0.22 15.90 -7.72
N GLY A 36 0.32 16.26 -6.55
CA GLY A 36 0.64 17.65 -6.22
C GLY A 36 1.75 18.27 -7.08
N GLN A 37 2.61 17.45 -7.68
CA GLN A 37 3.64 17.87 -8.64
C GLN A 37 3.16 17.85 -10.10
N GLY A 38 1.89 17.54 -10.35
CA GLY A 38 1.32 17.48 -11.71
C GLY A 38 1.47 16.14 -12.42
N LEU A 39 1.97 15.09 -11.74
CA LEU A 39 1.84 13.71 -12.24
C LEU A 39 0.37 13.31 -12.28
N THR A 40 0.03 12.40 -13.19
CA THR A 40 -1.36 11.96 -13.40
C THR A 40 -1.57 10.56 -12.82
N GLU A 41 -2.67 10.37 -12.10
CA GLU A 41 -3.11 9.05 -11.66
C GLU A 41 -3.45 8.16 -12.86
N LEU A 42 -2.96 6.92 -12.85
CA LEU A 42 -3.21 5.96 -13.93
C LEU A 42 -4.25 4.90 -13.56
N ASN A 43 -4.59 4.78 -12.28
CA ASN A 43 -5.60 3.83 -11.84
C ASN A 43 -7.01 4.29 -12.25
N PRO A 44 -7.69 3.59 -13.19
CA PRO A 44 -8.99 4.02 -13.71
C PRO A 44 -10.09 4.02 -12.63
N VAL A 45 -9.94 3.21 -11.58
CA VAL A 45 -10.87 3.20 -10.45
C VAL A 45 -10.73 4.48 -9.64
N VAL A 46 -9.50 4.89 -9.33
CA VAL A 46 -9.23 6.13 -8.58
C VAL A 46 -9.70 7.35 -9.38
N ILE A 47 -9.38 7.40 -10.69
CA ILE A 47 -9.83 8.48 -11.59
C ILE A 47 -11.35 8.65 -11.54
N LYS A 48 -12.12 7.55 -11.55
CA LYS A 48 -13.59 7.59 -11.47
C LYS A 48 -14.13 8.03 -10.11
N LEU A 49 -13.38 7.81 -9.04
CA LEU A 49 -13.77 8.18 -7.67
C LEU A 49 -13.41 9.63 -7.34
N ILE A 50 -12.36 10.19 -7.96
CA ILE A 50 -11.88 11.57 -7.70
C ILE A 50 -13.00 12.62 -7.76
N PRO A 51 -13.91 12.62 -8.76
CA PRO A 51 -15.00 13.60 -8.80
C PRO A 51 -15.95 13.54 -7.60
N SER A 52 -16.06 12.39 -6.94
CA SER A 52 -16.99 12.18 -5.81
C SER A 52 -16.32 12.37 -4.45
N PHE A 53 -15.05 11.98 -4.31
CA PHE A 53 -14.35 11.92 -3.02
C PHE A 53 -13.06 12.75 -2.95
N GLY A 54 -12.67 13.41 -4.04
CA GLY A 54 -11.37 14.04 -4.19
C GLY A 54 -10.21 13.03 -4.25
N PRO A 55 -8.97 13.47 -4.53
CA PRO A 55 -7.81 12.58 -4.64
C PRO A 55 -7.53 11.79 -3.36
N VAL A 56 -7.49 12.48 -2.21
CA VAL A 56 -7.21 11.87 -0.90
C VAL A 56 -8.30 10.87 -0.53
N GLY A 57 -9.58 11.28 -0.62
CA GLY A 57 -10.70 10.42 -0.25
C GLY A 57 -10.80 9.18 -1.14
N SER A 58 -10.54 9.32 -2.44
CA SER A 58 -10.58 8.20 -3.40
C SER A 58 -9.52 7.15 -3.12
N LEU A 59 -8.28 7.59 -2.86
CA LEU A 59 -7.17 6.69 -2.53
C LEU A 59 -7.44 5.97 -1.22
N LEU A 60 -7.78 6.71 -0.15
CA LEU A 60 -8.03 6.10 1.16
C LEU A 60 -9.21 5.14 1.13
N LEU A 61 -10.31 5.50 0.45
CA LEU A 61 -11.47 4.62 0.30
C LEU A 61 -11.08 3.28 -0.32
N LEU A 62 -10.33 3.30 -1.43
CA LEU A 62 -9.93 2.08 -2.12
C LEU A 62 -8.98 1.22 -1.26
N LYS A 63 -8.03 1.85 -0.56
CA LYS A 63 -7.11 1.14 0.35
C LYS A 63 -7.86 0.51 1.51
N LEU A 64 -8.82 1.21 2.12
CA LEU A 64 -9.63 0.69 3.22
C LEU A 64 -10.50 -0.49 2.78
N VAL A 65 -11.08 -0.44 1.58
CA VAL A 65 -11.83 -1.58 1.01
C VAL A 65 -10.92 -2.80 0.85
N VAL A 66 -9.71 -2.62 0.30
CA VAL A 66 -8.74 -3.72 0.16
C VAL A 66 -8.31 -4.27 1.51
N LEU A 67 -8.01 -3.41 2.50
CA LEU A 67 -7.67 -3.85 3.86
C LEU A 67 -8.81 -4.63 4.51
N ALA A 68 -10.05 -4.17 4.38
CA ALA A 68 -11.22 -4.85 4.94
C ALA A 68 -11.37 -6.26 4.32
N VAL A 69 -11.29 -6.38 2.99
CA VAL A 69 -11.34 -7.68 2.30
C VAL A 69 -10.18 -8.57 2.73
N ALA A 70 -8.97 -8.03 2.82
CA ALA A 70 -7.78 -8.76 3.24
C ALA A 70 -7.92 -9.26 4.69
N LEU A 71 -8.39 -8.44 5.63
CA LEU A 71 -8.59 -8.85 7.03
C LEU A 71 -9.62 -9.97 7.14
N VAL A 72 -10.74 -9.88 6.42
CA VAL A 72 -11.75 -10.95 6.38
C VAL A 72 -11.15 -12.23 5.80
N ALA A 73 -10.41 -12.15 4.69
CA ALA A 73 -9.77 -13.31 4.08
C ALA A 73 -8.71 -13.94 5.01
N TRP A 74 -7.91 -13.12 5.68
CA TRP A 74 -6.89 -13.55 6.64
C TRP A 74 -7.52 -14.30 7.81
N GLU A 75 -8.64 -13.82 8.34
CA GLU A 75 -9.33 -14.49 9.45
C GLU A 75 -9.95 -15.83 9.04
N MET A 76 -10.47 -15.92 7.81
CA MET A 76 -11.08 -17.15 7.27
C MET A 76 -10.06 -18.23 6.87
N LEU A 77 -8.79 -17.87 6.65
CA LEU A 77 -7.77 -18.82 6.20
C LEU A 77 -7.15 -19.61 7.37
N PRO A 78 -6.84 -20.90 7.17
CA PRO A 78 -6.03 -21.68 8.11
C PRO A 78 -4.67 -21.00 8.33
N THR A 79 -4.15 -21.04 9.57
CA THR A 79 -2.91 -20.37 9.99
C THR A 79 -1.73 -20.58 9.02
N ARG A 80 -1.62 -21.79 8.45
CA ARG A 80 -0.56 -22.13 7.47
C ARG A 80 -0.55 -21.29 6.19
N TYR A 81 -1.64 -20.60 5.86
CA TYR A 81 -1.78 -19.78 4.64
C TYR A 81 -2.00 -18.30 4.92
N ARG A 82 -2.15 -17.92 6.19
CA ARG A 82 -2.49 -16.54 6.58
C ARG A 82 -1.46 -15.52 6.11
N ALA A 83 -0.17 -15.86 6.16
CA ALA A 83 0.93 -15.05 5.66
C ALA A 83 0.78 -14.61 4.18
N ALA A 84 0.10 -15.39 3.33
CA ALA A 84 -0.07 -15.05 1.92
C ALA A 84 -0.91 -13.77 1.72
N ILE A 85 -1.84 -13.48 2.64
CA ILE A 85 -2.72 -12.32 2.53
C ILE A 85 -1.98 -10.98 2.65
N PRO A 86 -1.29 -10.67 3.77
CA PRO A 86 -0.56 -9.41 3.86
C PRO A 86 0.50 -9.28 2.77
N ILE A 87 1.19 -10.37 2.38
CA ILE A 87 2.16 -10.34 1.27
C ILE A 87 1.49 -9.93 -0.05
N SER A 88 0.32 -10.51 -0.35
CA SER A 88 -0.42 -10.20 -1.59
C SER A 88 -0.87 -8.74 -1.68
N VAL A 89 -1.05 -8.07 -0.53
CA VAL A 89 -1.41 -6.65 -0.46
C VAL A 89 -0.17 -5.76 -0.46
N ALA A 90 0.87 -6.15 0.29
CA ALA A 90 2.11 -5.41 0.41
C ALA A 90 2.85 -5.28 -0.94
N VAL A 91 2.91 -6.37 -1.71
CA VAL A 91 3.69 -6.40 -2.96
C VAL A 91 3.18 -5.39 -3.99
N PRO A 92 1.88 -5.35 -4.38
CA PRO A 92 1.39 -4.37 -5.34
C PRO A 92 1.57 -2.93 -4.87
N TRP A 93 1.32 -2.63 -3.59
CA TRP A 93 1.48 -1.27 -3.05
C TRP A 93 2.94 -0.87 -2.93
N GLY A 94 3.82 -1.79 -2.55
CA GLY A 94 5.26 -1.54 -2.53
C GLY A 94 5.79 -1.22 -3.92
N VAL A 95 5.41 -2.03 -4.92
CA VAL A 95 5.80 -1.80 -6.33
C VAL A 95 5.29 -0.44 -6.82
N ALA A 96 4.01 -0.12 -6.60
CA ALA A 96 3.44 1.15 -7.02
C ALA A 96 4.11 2.35 -6.32
N GLY A 97 4.33 2.27 -5.00
CA GLY A 97 5.03 3.30 -4.25
C GLY A 97 6.48 3.52 -4.71
N LEU A 98 7.20 2.45 -5.05
CA LEU A 98 8.55 2.54 -5.63
C LEU A 98 8.54 3.18 -7.02
N MET A 99 7.58 2.81 -7.88
CA MET A 99 7.40 3.42 -9.20
C MET A 99 7.09 4.91 -9.09
N ASN A 100 6.17 5.29 -8.19
CA ASN A 100 5.85 6.69 -7.93
C ASN A 100 7.07 7.46 -7.41
N THR A 101 7.84 6.86 -6.50
CA THR A 101 9.08 7.45 -5.99
C THR A 101 10.07 7.71 -7.12
N GLN A 102 10.26 6.74 -8.02
CA GLN A 102 11.11 6.90 -9.20
C GLN A 102 10.63 8.05 -10.09
N LEU A 103 9.32 8.12 -10.39
CA LEU A 103 8.75 9.19 -11.21
C LEU A 103 8.92 10.56 -10.55
N ILE A 104 8.73 10.66 -9.24
CA ILE A 104 8.96 11.88 -8.47
C ILE A 104 10.42 12.31 -8.56
N LEU A 105 11.36 11.39 -8.33
CA LEU A 105 12.79 11.71 -8.41
C LEU A 105 13.20 12.19 -9.79
N VAL A 106 12.70 11.54 -10.84
CA VAL A 106 12.92 11.97 -12.23
C VAL A 106 12.32 13.35 -12.49
N THR A 107 11.14 13.65 -11.92
CA THR A 107 10.47 14.95 -12.11
C THR A 107 11.19 16.09 -11.37
N ILE A 108 11.81 15.81 -10.22
CA ILE A 108 12.50 16.82 -9.41
C ILE A 108 13.92 17.09 -9.91
N PHE A 109 14.63 16.06 -10.35
CA PHE A 109 16.08 16.12 -10.63
C PHE A 109 16.47 15.89 -12.10
N GLY A 110 15.53 15.45 -12.95
CA GLY A 110 15.74 15.23 -14.39
C GLY A 110 15.38 16.46 -15.21
#